data_AF-A0A2D6K592-F1
#
_entry.id   AF-A0A2D6K592-F1
#
_cell.length_a   1.000
_cell.length_b   1.000
_cell.length_c   1.000
_cell.angle_alpha   90.00
_cell.angle_beta   90.00
_cell.angle_gamma   90.00
#
_symmetry.space_group_name_H-M   'P 1'
#
loop_
_entity.id
_entity.type
_entity.pdbx_description
1 polymer ?
#
loop_
_entity_poly.entity_id
_entity_poly.type
_entity_poly.pdbx_seq_one_letter_code
_entity_poly.pdbx_strand_id
1 'polypeptide(L)'
;MEVCTADTIARALELGAKEKIPASMPQLLEQLVKSGWHGGQYTTLSEEISGHGTFRNETNDWVITTHGEGWFTSLSDGPKRIREAVKKKLTRYRGGKVTKKVFNGMLNGSLEIPIFTYDEFLEESDDDHFLRNYSMFSVVRTLEQARLTHSNFHHINSLENDSQVIVYAGGKERARRYLDSTTRLNGENKIGVWNPFNGKKFSTKQAQGHILFVGDYIFGLIGDLSLEYFGKFVSIS
;
A
#
# COMPACT_ATOMS: atom_id res chain seq x y z
N MET A 1 -20.36 -11.58 -22.36
CA MET A 1 -18.92 -11.75 -22.12
C MET A 1 -18.66 -11.20 -20.73
N GLU A 2 -18.59 -12.05 -19.70
CA GLU A 2 -18.30 -11.60 -18.34
C GLU A 2 -16.84 -11.16 -18.27
N VAL A 3 -16.61 -9.84 -18.15
CA VAL A 3 -15.29 -9.31 -17.85
C VAL A 3 -15.00 -9.69 -16.40
N CYS A 4 -14.12 -10.67 -16.19
CA CYS A 4 -13.59 -10.96 -14.87
C CYS A 4 -12.95 -9.67 -14.32
N THR A 5 -13.42 -9.16 -13.19
CA THR A 5 -13.06 -7.83 -12.69
C THR A 5 -11.57 -7.71 -12.30
N ALA A 6 -10.90 -8.84 -12.04
CA ALA A 6 -9.44 -8.92 -11.90
C ALA A 6 -8.66 -8.47 -13.15
N ASP A 7 -9.28 -8.57 -14.32
CA ASP A 7 -8.71 -8.09 -15.57
C ASP A 7 -8.56 -6.56 -15.55
N THR A 8 -9.33 -5.84 -14.72
CA THR A 8 -9.30 -4.37 -14.73
C THR A 8 -8.03 -3.80 -14.10
N ILE A 9 -7.64 -4.22 -12.88
CA ILE A 9 -6.36 -3.79 -12.27
C ILE A 9 -5.18 -4.27 -13.10
N ALA A 10 -5.20 -5.54 -13.53
CA ALA A 10 -4.13 -6.10 -14.34
C ALA A 10 -3.95 -5.31 -15.65
N ARG A 11 -5.03 -4.99 -16.37
CA ARG A 11 -4.96 -4.19 -17.60
C ARG A 11 -4.59 -2.74 -17.34
N ALA A 12 -5.07 -2.14 -16.26
CA ALA A 12 -4.71 -0.77 -15.90
C ALA A 12 -3.19 -0.68 -15.62
N LEU A 13 -2.61 -1.69 -14.99
CA LEU A 13 -1.17 -1.77 -14.76
C LEU A 13 -0.39 -1.98 -16.08
N GLU A 14 -0.88 -2.85 -16.99
CA GLU A 14 -0.28 -3.04 -18.32
C GLU A 14 -0.30 -1.77 -19.17
N LEU A 15 -1.38 -0.98 -19.08
CA LEU A 15 -1.50 0.30 -19.78
C LEU A 15 -0.57 1.35 -19.16
N GLY A 16 -0.55 1.45 -17.83
CA GLY A 16 0.38 2.32 -17.11
C GLY A 16 1.83 2.05 -17.52
N ALA A 17 2.25 0.79 -17.49
CA ALA A 17 3.60 0.38 -17.90
C ALA A 17 3.99 0.81 -19.33
N LYS A 18 3.03 0.97 -20.24
CA LYS A 18 3.28 1.40 -21.64
C LYS A 18 3.32 2.90 -21.82
N GLU A 19 2.56 3.66 -21.03
CA GLU A 19 2.39 5.09 -21.23
C GLU A 19 3.35 5.91 -20.35
N LYS A 20 3.38 5.66 -19.04
CA LYS A 20 4.21 6.34 -18.03
C LYS A 20 4.23 5.55 -16.72
N ILE A 21 5.31 5.63 -15.95
CA ILE A 21 5.41 4.94 -14.65
C ILE A 21 4.25 5.42 -13.73
N PRO A 22 3.37 4.52 -13.25
CA PRO A 22 2.33 4.88 -12.30
C PRO A 22 2.89 5.40 -10.97
N ALA A 23 2.19 6.32 -10.33
CA ALA A 23 2.62 6.89 -9.06
C ALA A 23 2.50 5.87 -7.92
N SER A 24 3.51 5.81 -7.05
CA SER A 24 3.39 5.14 -5.75
C SER A 24 2.44 5.90 -4.82
N MET A 25 2.02 5.26 -3.73
CA MET A 25 1.12 5.89 -2.75
C MET A 25 1.69 7.21 -2.19
N PRO A 26 2.94 7.29 -1.68
CA PRO A 26 3.52 8.55 -1.21
C PRO A 26 3.54 9.65 -2.27
N GLN A 27 3.93 9.29 -3.50
CA GLN A 27 3.99 10.21 -4.64
C GLN A 27 2.62 10.78 -5.00
N LEU A 28 1.59 9.93 -5.02
CA LEU A 28 0.24 10.36 -5.32
C LEU A 28 -0.33 11.25 -4.21
N LEU A 29 -0.06 10.93 -2.94
CA LEU A 29 -0.50 11.75 -1.81
C LEU A 29 0.17 13.13 -1.84
N GLU A 30 1.48 13.21 -2.11
CA GLU A 30 2.16 14.50 -2.30
C GLU A 30 1.53 15.33 -3.43
N GLN A 31 1.14 14.68 -4.53
CA GLN A 31 0.50 15.37 -5.64
C GLN A 31 -0.88 15.88 -5.26
N LEU A 32 -1.70 15.07 -4.57
CA LEU A 32 -3.03 15.47 -4.10
C LEU A 32 -2.98 16.65 -3.12
N VAL A 33 -1.96 16.71 -2.26
CA VAL A 33 -1.72 17.86 -1.37
C VAL A 33 -1.47 19.15 -2.17
N LYS A 34 -0.77 19.04 -3.31
CA LYS A 34 -0.39 20.19 -4.17
C LYS A 34 -1.52 20.62 -5.11
N SER A 35 -2.14 19.69 -5.84
CA SER A 35 -3.15 19.99 -6.86
C SER A 35 -4.58 20.03 -6.34
N GLY A 36 -4.80 19.54 -5.12
CA GLY A 36 -6.12 19.29 -4.57
C GLY A 36 -6.73 17.99 -5.06
N TRP A 37 -7.90 17.67 -4.51
CA TRP A 37 -8.66 16.46 -4.81
C TRP A 37 -9.58 16.66 -6.00
N HIS A 38 -9.57 15.70 -6.94
CA HIS A 38 -10.44 15.72 -8.13
C HIS A 38 -11.53 14.64 -8.09
N GLY A 39 -11.76 14.04 -6.92
CA GLY A 39 -12.76 13.00 -6.71
C GLY A 39 -12.40 11.63 -7.29
N GLY A 40 -12.98 10.60 -6.69
CA GLY A 40 -12.80 9.20 -7.10
C GLY A 40 -11.66 8.48 -6.37
N GLN A 41 -11.49 7.22 -6.74
CA GLN A 41 -10.50 6.32 -6.17
C GLN A 41 -9.41 6.02 -7.19
N TYR A 42 -8.16 6.00 -6.74
CA TYR A 42 -6.98 5.72 -7.55
C TYR A 42 -6.24 4.51 -7.02
N THR A 43 -5.77 3.67 -7.93
CA THR A 43 -4.85 2.58 -7.66
C THR A 43 -3.44 3.11 -7.67
N THR A 44 -2.62 2.68 -6.71
CA THR A 44 -1.25 3.14 -6.59
C THR A 44 -0.28 2.03 -6.97
N LEU A 45 0.93 2.42 -7.39
CA LEU A 45 2.05 1.51 -7.56
C LEU A 45 2.66 1.18 -6.20
N SER A 46 1.83 0.61 -5.32
CA SER A 46 2.19 0.22 -3.97
C SER A 46 1.32 -0.95 -3.53
N GLU A 47 1.86 -1.77 -2.65
CA GLU A 47 1.20 -2.97 -2.14
C GLU A 47 1.57 -3.21 -0.69
N GLU A 48 0.77 -4.03 -0.03
CA GLU A 48 1.05 -4.48 1.32
C GLU A 48 0.84 -5.98 1.41
N ILE A 49 1.84 -6.70 1.90
CA ILE A 49 1.84 -8.15 2.01
C ILE A 49 2.13 -8.53 3.46
N SER A 50 1.36 -9.48 3.98
CA SER A 50 1.53 -10.00 5.33
C SER A 50 1.79 -11.50 5.28
N GLY A 51 2.58 -12.01 6.23
CA GLY A 51 2.95 -13.42 6.27
C GLY A 51 3.86 -13.77 7.43
N HIS A 52 4.05 -15.07 7.67
CA HIS A 52 4.99 -15.57 8.66
C HIS A 52 6.35 -15.86 8.00
N GLY A 53 7.43 -15.21 8.47
CA GLY A 53 8.72 -15.25 7.80
C GLY A 53 9.89 -14.84 8.69
N THR A 54 11.11 -14.89 8.13
CA THR A 54 12.33 -14.47 8.81
C THR A 54 12.89 -13.21 8.16
N PHE A 55 13.10 -12.18 8.96
CA PHE A 55 13.73 -10.92 8.56
C PHE A 55 14.84 -10.59 9.55
N ARG A 56 16.06 -10.32 9.07
CA ARG A 56 17.23 -9.96 9.91
C ARG A 56 17.43 -10.86 11.13
N ASN A 57 17.36 -12.18 10.93
CA ASN A 57 17.50 -13.23 11.95
C ASN A 57 16.34 -13.35 12.95
N GLU A 58 15.24 -12.60 12.78
CA GLU A 58 14.04 -12.73 13.59
C GLU A 58 12.90 -13.40 12.80
N THR A 59 12.35 -14.48 13.34
CA THR A 59 11.15 -15.13 12.79
C THR A 59 9.91 -14.58 13.48
N ASN A 60 9.04 -13.92 12.73
CA ASN A 60 7.84 -13.28 13.24
C ASN A 60 6.71 -13.28 12.18
N ASP A 61 5.54 -12.82 12.58
CA ASP A 61 4.48 -12.40 11.68
C ASP A 61 4.76 -10.96 11.24
N TRP A 62 5.05 -10.80 9.95
CA TRP A 62 5.48 -9.55 9.36
C TRP A 62 4.42 -8.98 8.43
N VAL A 63 4.43 -7.65 8.30
CA VAL A 63 3.76 -6.88 7.27
C VAL A 63 4.84 -6.09 6.53
N ILE A 64 4.93 -6.26 5.21
CA ILE A 64 5.78 -5.48 4.32
C ILE A 64 4.89 -4.59 3.45
N THR A 65 5.12 -3.30 3.53
CA THR A 65 4.50 -2.32 2.62
C THR A 65 5.55 -1.89 1.61
N THR A 66 5.27 -2.09 0.33
CA THR A 66 6.20 -1.80 -0.77
C THR A 66 5.65 -0.68 -1.63
N HIS A 67 6.50 0.31 -1.91
CA HIS A 67 6.20 1.45 -2.78
C HIS A 67 7.10 1.43 -4.01
N GLY A 68 6.56 1.80 -5.16
CA GLY A 68 7.31 1.97 -6.40
C GLY A 68 7.24 0.75 -7.32
N GLU A 69 7.61 -0.45 -6.89
CA GLU A 69 7.29 -1.71 -7.58
C GLU A 69 7.41 -2.89 -6.61
N GLY A 70 6.34 -3.68 -6.49
CA GLY A 70 6.29 -4.86 -5.62
C GLY A 70 6.01 -6.17 -6.37
N TRP A 71 5.61 -7.19 -5.64
CA TRP A 71 5.23 -8.48 -6.20
C TRP A 71 4.00 -8.40 -7.11
N PHE A 72 2.88 -7.84 -6.64
CA PHE A 72 1.66 -7.66 -7.43
C PHE A 72 1.71 -6.42 -8.33
N THR A 73 2.47 -5.41 -7.93
CA THR A 73 2.58 -4.11 -8.61
C THR A 73 3.74 -4.00 -9.59
N SER A 74 4.56 -5.05 -9.74
CA SER A 74 5.61 -5.11 -10.76
C SER A 74 5.06 -4.80 -12.17
N LEU A 75 5.71 -3.91 -12.90
CA LEU A 75 5.24 -3.50 -14.23
C LEU A 75 5.36 -4.62 -15.27
N SER A 76 6.32 -5.53 -15.10
CA SER A 76 6.56 -6.64 -16.02
C SER A 76 5.66 -7.86 -15.73
N ASP A 77 5.62 -8.30 -14.48
CA ASP A 77 4.95 -9.55 -14.09
C ASP A 77 3.67 -9.37 -13.27
N GLY A 78 3.46 -8.18 -12.69
CA GLY A 78 2.31 -7.88 -11.82
C GLY A 78 0.96 -8.24 -12.44
N PRO A 79 0.66 -7.85 -13.69
CA PRO A 79 -0.60 -8.21 -14.35
C PRO A 79 -0.86 -9.72 -14.40
N LYS A 80 0.17 -10.51 -14.69
CA LYS A 80 0.08 -11.98 -14.68
C LYS A 80 -0.17 -12.50 -13.26
N ARG A 81 0.57 -11.99 -12.27
CA ARG A 81 0.46 -12.40 -10.86
C ARG A 81 -0.92 -12.07 -10.26
N ILE A 82 -1.50 -10.91 -10.60
CA ILE A 82 -2.86 -10.51 -10.20
C ILE A 82 -3.89 -11.49 -10.76
N ARG A 83 -3.87 -11.75 -12.08
CA ARG A 83 -4.79 -12.69 -12.73
C ARG A 83 -4.67 -14.09 -12.15
N GLU A 84 -3.44 -14.55 -11.90
CA GLU A 84 -3.19 -15.84 -11.25
C GLU A 84 -3.74 -15.90 -9.83
N ALA A 85 -3.56 -14.86 -9.02
CA ALA A 85 -4.05 -14.81 -7.65
C ALA A 85 -5.57 -14.92 -7.58
N VAL A 86 -6.28 -14.21 -8.46
CA VAL A 86 -7.74 -14.29 -8.55
C VAL A 86 -8.18 -15.68 -9.04
N LYS A 87 -7.55 -16.23 -10.07
CA LYS A 87 -7.84 -17.60 -10.56
C LYS A 87 -7.65 -18.66 -9.47
N LYS A 88 -6.66 -18.48 -8.59
CA LYS A 88 -6.36 -19.38 -7.45
C LYS A 88 -7.27 -19.15 -6.23
N LYS A 89 -8.28 -18.29 -6.35
CA LYS A 89 -9.17 -17.79 -5.30
C LYS A 89 -8.41 -17.01 -4.22
N LEU A 90 -8.93 -15.83 -3.92
CA LEU A 90 -8.41 -14.94 -2.89
C LEU A 90 -8.60 -15.53 -1.48
N THR A 91 -7.91 -14.93 -0.50
CA THR A 91 -8.12 -15.27 0.91
C THR A 91 -9.47 -14.75 1.41
N ARG A 92 -9.84 -15.09 2.65
CA ARG A 92 -11.03 -14.53 3.33
C ARG A 92 -11.03 -13.00 3.37
N TYR A 93 -9.84 -12.40 3.47
CA TYR A 93 -9.66 -10.95 3.50
C TYR A 93 -9.43 -10.38 2.10
N ARG A 94 -9.80 -11.13 1.05
CA ARG A 94 -9.73 -10.72 -0.36
C ARG A 94 -8.31 -10.38 -0.84
N GLY A 95 -7.28 -10.83 -0.11
CA GLY A 95 -5.89 -10.68 -0.52
C GLY A 95 -5.48 -11.78 -1.50
N GLY A 96 -4.56 -11.45 -2.40
CA GLY A 96 -3.90 -12.43 -3.26
C GLY A 96 -2.98 -13.32 -2.45
N LYS A 97 -3.07 -14.64 -2.62
CA LYS A 97 -2.20 -15.59 -1.92
C LYS A 97 -0.77 -15.49 -2.43
N VAL A 98 0.18 -15.41 -1.51
CA VAL A 98 1.62 -15.42 -1.76
C VAL A 98 2.22 -16.68 -1.16
N THR A 99 3.23 -17.25 -1.81
CA THR A 99 3.93 -18.42 -1.26
C THR A 99 4.90 -17.98 -0.16
N LYS A 100 5.19 -18.85 0.81
CA LYS A 100 6.20 -18.57 1.86
C LYS A 100 7.57 -18.23 1.26
N LYS A 101 7.95 -18.89 0.16
CA LYS A 101 9.21 -18.62 -0.55
C LYS A 101 9.26 -17.19 -1.09
N VAL A 102 8.18 -16.74 -1.75
CA VAL A 102 8.09 -15.38 -2.29
C VAL A 102 8.10 -14.37 -1.15
N PHE A 103 7.28 -14.58 -0.10
CA PHE A 103 7.21 -13.66 1.03
C PHE A 103 8.57 -13.52 1.75
N ASN A 104 9.25 -14.63 2.03
CA ASN A 104 10.60 -14.59 2.60
C ASN A 104 11.61 -13.94 1.63
N GLY A 105 11.47 -14.16 0.33
CA GLY A 105 12.29 -13.47 -0.67
C GLY A 105 12.14 -11.95 -0.56
N MET A 106 10.90 -11.46 -0.49
CA MET A 106 10.60 -10.04 -0.34
C MET A 106 11.20 -9.46 0.95
N LEU A 107 11.06 -10.14 2.09
CA LEU A 107 11.68 -9.72 3.35
C LEU A 107 13.21 -9.61 3.25
N ASN A 108 13.84 -10.43 2.42
CA ASN A 108 15.30 -10.53 2.32
C ASN A 108 15.86 -9.97 0.99
N GLY A 109 15.16 -9.01 0.38
CA GLY A 109 15.71 -8.19 -0.71
C GLY A 109 15.63 -8.79 -2.11
N SER A 110 14.82 -9.83 -2.35
CA SER A 110 14.71 -10.45 -3.69
C SER A 110 14.12 -9.53 -4.77
N LEU A 111 13.57 -8.38 -4.38
CA LEU A 111 13.05 -7.36 -5.29
C LEU A 111 14.08 -6.26 -5.61
N GLU A 112 15.28 -6.31 -5.02
CA GLU A 112 16.34 -5.30 -5.20
C GLU A 112 15.91 -3.86 -4.83
N ILE A 113 14.87 -3.74 -4.00
CA ILE A 113 14.40 -2.47 -3.42
C ILE A 113 14.95 -2.33 -1.99
N PRO A 114 15.29 -1.10 -1.55
CA PRO A 114 15.66 -0.83 -0.16
C PRO A 114 14.57 -1.29 0.81
N ILE A 115 14.97 -1.95 1.91
CA ILE A 115 14.07 -2.46 2.94
C ILE A 115 14.46 -1.85 4.28
N PHE A 116 13.53 -1.10 4.85
CA PHE A 116 13.64 -0.48 6.16
C PHE A 116 12.78 -1.22 7.17
N THR A 117 13.29 -1.40 8.38
CA THR A 117 12.42 -1.55 9.56
C THR A 117 11.59 -0.27 9.74
N TYR A 118 10.53 -0.33 10.52
CA TYR A 118 9.72 0.86 10.78
C TYR A 118 10.53 2.00 11.43
N ASP A 119 11.44 1.67 12.35
CA ASP A 119 12.24 2.68 13.05
C ASP A 119 13.29 3.32 12.12
N GLU A 120 14.01 2.52 11.32
CA GLU A 120 14.91 3.05 10.28
C GLU A 120 14.14 3.92 9.28
N PHE A 121 12.94 3.51 8.90
CA PHE A 121 12.11 4.31 8.00
C PHE A 121 11.72 5.65 8.64
N LEU A 122 11.40 5.69 9.94
CA LEU A 122 11.10 6.94 10.62
C LEU A 122 12.31 7.88 10.64
N GLU A 123 13.51 7.35 10.87
CA GLU A 123 14.76 8.13 10.86
C GLU A 123 15.07 8.67 9.46
N GLU A 124 15.06 7.80 8.45
CA GLU A 124 15.42 8.14 7.08
C GLU A 124 14.37 9.04 6.38
N SER A 125 13.08 8.85 6.69
CA SER A 125 12.00 9.60 6.04
C SER A 125 11.76 11.00 6.61
N ASP A 126 12.47 11.36 7.69
CA ASP A 126 12.51 12.73 8.23
C ASP A 126 13.22 13.69 7.26
N ASP A 127 14.05 13.15 6.34
CA ASP A 127 14.59 13.92 5.22
C ASP A 127 13.50 14.22 4.16
N ASP A 128 13.28 15.49 3.87
CA ASP A 128 12.38 15.95 2.80
C ASP A 128 12.83 15.45 1.41
N HIS A 129 14.09 15.03 1.24
CA HIS A 129 14.62 14.40 0.03
C HIS A 129 14.41 12.88 -0.03
N PHE A 130 13.86 12.23 1.01
CA PHE A 130 13.67 10.78 1.06
C PHE A 130 13.01 10.20 -0.21
N LEU A 131 11.87 10.73 -0.65
CA LEU A 131 11.19 10.24 -1.86
C LEU A 131 11.92 10.56 -3.18
N ARG A 132 12.90 11.47 -3.16
CA ARG A 132 13.79 11.71 -4.31
C ARG A 132 14.93 10.70 -4.35
N ASN A 133 15.45 10.34 -3.18
CA ASN A 133 16.51 9.36 -3.03
C ASN A 133 16.00 7.92 -3.20
N TYR A 134 14.74 7.69 -2.82
CA TYR A 134 14.07 6.39 -2.84
C TYR A 134 12.74 6.47 -3.59
N SER A 135 12.81 6.35 -4.92
CA SER A 135 11.61 6.19 -5.76
C SER A 135 10.89 4.86 -5.53
N MET A 136 11.62 3.85 -5.02
CA MET A 136 11.12 2.56 -4.60
C MET A 136 11.70 2.20 -3.23
N PHE A 137 10.87 1.69 -2.33
CA PHE A 137 11.30 1.25 -1.00
C PHE A 137 10.26 0.33 -0.38
N SER A 138 10.67 -0.43 0.64
CA SER A 138 9.77 -1.21 1.48
C SER A 138 9.96 -0.90 2.95
N VAL A 139 8.85 -0.94 3.70
CA VAL A 139 8.84 -0.80 5.16
C VAL A 139 8.30 -2.08 5.77
N VAL A 140 9.05 -2.65 6.71
CA VAL A 140 8.68 -3.87 7.44
C VAL A 140 8.25 -3.52 8.86
N ARG A 141 7.06 -3.98 9.22
CA ARG A 141 6.47 -3.91 10.57
C ARG A 141 6.13 -5.30 11.05
N THR A 142 6.17 -5.53 12.37
CA THR A 142 5.52 -6.71 12.94
C THR A 142 3.99 -6.61 12.75
N LEU A 143 3.30 -7.74 12.71
CA LEU A 143 1.84 -7.76 12.71
C LEU A 143 1.27 -7.13 13.99
N GLU A 144 1.99 -7.22 15.11
CA GLU A 144 1.63 -6.55 16.35
C GLU A 144 1.60 -5.03 16.18
N GLN A 145 2.66 -4.44 15.64
CA GLN A 145 2.69 -3.01 15.31
C GLN A 145 1.57 -2.62 14.34
N ALA A 146 1.32 -3.44 13.31
CA ALA A 146 0.25 -3.19 12.35
C ALA A 146 -1.15 -3.26 12.99
N ARG A 147 -1.35 -4.09 14.03
CA ARG A 147 -2.63 -4.20 14.76
C ARG A 147 -2.94 -3.02 15.68
N LEU A 148 -1.94 -2.22 16.04
CA LEU A 148 -2.13 -1.00 16.81
C LEU A 148 -2.68 0.15 15.96
N THR A 149 -2.74 -0.02 14.63
CA THR A 149 -3.25 0.99 13.71
C THR A 149 -4.76 1.01 13.66
N HIS A 150 -5.29 2.17 13.28
CA HIS A 150 -6.69 2.39 13.04
C HIS A 150 -7.13 1.76 11.72
N SER A 151 -8.33 1.19 11.72
CA SER A 151 -9.05 0.79 10.50
C SER A 151 -10.50 1.26 10.60
N ASN A 152 -11.10 1.70 9.50
CA ASN A 152 -12.37 2.47 9.37
C ASN A 152 -12.16 4.00 9.35
N PHE A 153 -13.24 4.78 9.45
CA PHE A 153 -13.20 6.23 9.57
C PHE A 153 -12.76 6.66 10.96
N HIS A 154 -11.75 7.52 11.02
CA HIS A 154 -11.22 8.07 12.27
C HIS A 154 -11.01 9.57 12.18
N HIS A 155 -10.97 10.22 13.33
CA HIS A 155 -10.65 11.64 13.41
C HIS A 155 -9.19 11.86 13.01
N ILE A 156 -8.94 12.92 12.24
CA ILE A 156 -7.59 13.21 11.72
C ILE A 156 -6.54 13.30 12.85
N ASN A 157 -6.87 13.94 13.98
CA ASN A 157 -5.95 14.08 15.11
C ASN A 157 -5.53 12.73 15.73
N SER A 158 -6.35 11.67 15.63
CA SER A 158 -5.96 10.35 16.14
C SER A 158 -5.05 9.58 15.18
N LEU A 159 -4.87 10.09 13.95
CA LEU A 159 -4.10 9.45 12.89
C LEU A 159 -2.68 10.00 12.73
N GLU A 160 -2.33 11.11 13.40
CA GLU A 160 -1.03 11.79 13.24
C GLU A 160 0.18 10.89 13.55
N ASN A 161 0.01 9.94 14.47
CA ASN A 161 1.04 8.97 14.85
C ASN A 161 0.67 7.53 14.45
N ASP A 162 -0.31 7.36 13.57
CA ASP A 162 -0.73 6.05 13.11
C ASP A 162 0.31 5.48 12.13
N SER A 163 0.90 4.32 12.46
CA SER A 163 1.96 3.75 11.64
C SER A 163 1.50 3.39 10.22
N GLN A 164 0.22 3.06 10.02
CA GLN A 164 -0.31 2.78 8.68
C GLN A 164 -0.30 4.03 7.81
N VAL A 165 -0.76 5.15 8.39
CA VAL A 165 -0.82 6.44 7.71
C VAL A 165 0.59 6.94 7.39
N ILE A 166 1.51 6.84 8.34
CA ILE A 166 2.91 7.25 8.19
C ILE A 166 3.60 6.44 7.09
N VAL A 167 3.45 5.11 7.09
CA VAL A 167 4.05 4.26 6.04
C VAL A 167 3.45 4.59 4.68
N TYR A 168 2.12 4.66 4.55
CA TYR A 168 1.48 4.93 3.26
C TYR A 168 1.83 6.31 2.68
N ALA A 169 2.00 7.32 3.54
CA ALA A 169 2.39 8.66 3.12
C ALA A 169 3.90 8.80 2.81
N GLY A 170 4.72 7.81 3.14
CA GLY A 170 6.17 7.89 2.93
C GLY A 170 6.86 8.82 3.94
N GLY A 171 6.37 8.87 5.18
CA GLY A 171 7.02 9.57 6.29
C GLY A 171 6.06 10.41 7.12
N LYS A 172 6.51 10.78 8.33
CA LYS A 172 5.67 11.47 9.32
C LYS A 172 5.19 12.85 8.86
N GLU A 173 6.09 13.68 8.34
CA GLU A 173 5.70 15.03 7.87
C GLU A 173 4.83 14.97 6.61
N ARG A 174 5.01 13.97 5.75
CA ARG A 174 4.14 13.75 4.59
C ARG A 174 2.74 13.30 5.02
N ALA A 175 2.64 12.41 6.01
CA ALA A 175 1.37 12.03 6.62
C ALA A 175 0.64 13.24 7.20
N ARG A 176 1.35 14.08 7.97
CA ARG A 176 0.79 15.31 8.54
C ARG A 176 0.27 16.27 7.46
N ARG A 177 1.09 16.55 6.43
CA ARG A 177 0.69 17.39 5.29
C ARG A 177 -0.55 16.85 4.57
N TYR A 178 -0.62 15.53 4.39
CA TYR A 178 -1.78 14.87 3.78
C TYR A 178 -3.05 15.07 4.62
N LEU A 179 -2.98 14.76 5.92
CA LEU A 179 -4.07 14.91 6.86
C LEU A 179 -4.56 16.37 6.97
N ASP A 180 -3.63 17.32 7.07
CA ASP A 180 -3.93 18.76 7.08
C ASP A 180 -4.63 19.20 5.79
N SER A 181 -4.18 18.66 4.64
CA SER A 181 -4.79 18.98 3.35
C SER A 181 -6.24 18.49 3.24
N THR A 182 -6.56 17.33 3.82
CA THR A 182 -7.93 16.79 3.83
C THR A 182 -8.87 17.72 4.58
N THR A 183 -8.44 18.22 5.75
CA THR A 183 -9.21 19.20 6.52
C THR A 183 -9.39 20.49 5.75
N ARG A 184 -8.30 21.04 5.20
CA ARG A 184 -8.29 22.34 4.52
C ARG A 184 -9.11 22.34 3.21
N LEU A 185 -9.00 21.28 2.42
CA LEU A 185 -9.58 21.24 1.08
C LEU A 185 -11.03 20.76 1.07
N ASN A 186 -11.40 19.86 1.99
CA ASN A 186 -12.70 19.20 1.97
C ASN A 186 -13.58 19.56 3.18
N GLY A 187 -13.05 20.26 4.18
CA GLY A 187 -13.78 20.58 5.42
C GLY A 187 -14.03 19.38 6.33
N GLU A 188 -13.48 18.22 6.00
CA GLU A 188 -13.66 16.97 6.72
C GLU A 188 -12.66 16.85 7.88
N ASN A 189 -13.15 16.45 9.05
CA ASN A 189 -12.30 16.19 10.22
C ASN A 189 -12.08 14.68 10.47
N LYS A 190 -12.55 13.85 9.53
CA LYS A 190 -12.42 12.40 9.53
C LYS A 190 -11.94 11.92 8.18
N ILE A 191 -11.21 10.82 8.20
CA ILE A 191 -10.76 10.13 6.99
C ILE A 191 -10.72 8.62 7.23
N GLY A 192 -11.01 7.86 6.18
CA GLY A 192 -10.89 6.41 6.16
C GLY A 192 -9.43 5.98 6.12
N VAL A 193 -9.08 5.04 6.97
CA VAL A 193 -7.86 4.23 6.84
C VAL A 193 -8.35 2.79 6.87
N TRP A 194 -8.03 1.99 5.85
CA TRP A 194 -8.56 0.64 5.72
C TRP A 194 -7.42 -0.35 5.62
N ASN A 195 -7.40 -1.29 6.56
CA ASN A 195 -6.46 -2.40 6.57
C ASN A 195 -7.11 -3.61 7.25
N PRO A 196 -6.64 -4.84 6.95
CA PRO A 196 -7.28 -6.05 7.47
C PRO A 196 -6.79 -6.48 8.87
N PHE A 197 -5.77 -5.81 9.43
CA PHE A 197 -4.93 -6.37 10.51
C PHE A 197 -5.64 -6.48 11.85
N ASN A 198 -6.55 -5.55 12.16
CA ASN A 198 -7.34 -5.57 13.39
C ASN A 198 -8.53 -6.55 13.35
N GLY A 199 -8.74 -7.24 12.23
CA GLY A 199 -9.77 -8.25 12.10
C GLY A 199 -9.52 -9.45 13.01
N LYS A 200 -10.49 -9.82 13.87
CA LYS A 200 -10.38 -10.95 14.83
C LYS A 200 -9.94 -12.29 14.22
N LYS A 201 -10.19 -12.50 12.92
CA LYS A 201 -9.87 -13.74 12.20
C LYS A 201 -8.70 -13.58 11.22
N PHE A 202 -8.02 -12.43 11.25
CA PHE A 202 -6.88 -12.15 10.39
C PHE A 202 -5.67 -12.95 10.87
N SER A 203 -4.99 -13.59 9.92
CA SER A 203 -3.87 -14.47 10.20
C SER A 203 -2.89 -14.46 9.03
N THR A 204 -1.61 -14.50 9.36
CA THR A 204 -0.43 -14.57 8.48
C THR A 204 -0.03 -15.99 8.09
N LYS A 205 -0.74 -17.02 8.59
CA LYS A 205 -0.47 -18.43 8.24
C LYS A 205 -0.47 -18.67 6.73
N GLN A 206 -1.40 -18.04 6.03
CA GLN A 206 -1.36 -17.88 4.58
C GLN A 206 -0.85 -16.48 4.29
N ALA A 207 0.36 -16.38 3.72
CA ALA A 207 0.85 -15.09 3.26
C ALA A 207 -0.09 -14.53 2.19
N GLN A 208 -0.43 -13.26 2.30
CA GLN A 208 -1.42 -12.61 1.47
C GLN A 208 -1.13 -11.13 1.30
N GLY A 209 -1.48 -10.56 0.16
CA GLY A 209 -1.26 -9.16 -0.10
C GLY A 209 -2.34 -8.47 -0.92
N HIS A 210 -2.30 -7.15 -0.85
CA HIS A 210 -3.27 -6.23 -1.42
C HIS A 210 -2.52 -5.11 -2.15
N ILE A 211 -3.11 -4.60 -3.22
CA ILE A 211 -2.64 -3.37 -3.86
C ILE A 211 -3.26 -2.20 -3.12
N LEU A 212 -2.50 -1.13 -2.92
CA LEU A 212 -2.96 0.05 -2.19
C LEU A 212 -3.72 1.00 -3.10
N PHE A 213 -4.74 1.63 -2.53
CA PHE A 213 -5.55 2.65 -3.18
C PHE A 213 -5.65 3.88 -2.31
N VAL A 214 -5.84 5.02 -2.97
CA VAL A 214 -6.32 6.23 -2.31
C VAL A 214 -7.75 6.48 -2.78
N GLY A 215 -8.68 6.47 -1.84
CA GLY A 215 -10.09 6.80 -2.04
C GLY A 215 -10.32 8.30 -2.12
N ASP A 216 -11.56 8.70 -2.33
CA ASP A 216 -11.93 10.11 -2.34
C ASP A 216 -11.83 10.75 -0.93
N TYR A 217 -12.34 11.98 -0.81
CA TYR A 217 -12.24 12.86 0.36
C TYR A 217 -12.53 12.19 1.71
N ILE A 218 -13.45 11.21 1.78
CA ILE A 218 -13.71 10.44 3.01
C ILE A 218 -13.05 9.07 2.99
N PHE A 219 -12.99 8.38 1.85
CA PHE A 219 -12.51 7.00 1.81
C PHE A 219 -11.00 6.88 2.08
N GLY A 220 -10.22 7.92 1.78
CA GLY A 220 -8.86 8.09 2.29
C GLY A 220 -7.86 7.02 1.85
N LEU A 221 -7.26 6.34 2.81
CA LEU A 221 -6.16 5.41 2.60
C LEU A 221 -6.63 3.95 2.66
N ILE A 222 -6.47 3.17 1.58
CA ILE A 222 -7.12 1.87 1.45
C ILE A 222 -6.12 0.75 1.13
N GLY A 223 -6.01 -0.22 2.03
CA GLY A 223 -5.11 -1.38 1.93
C GLY A 223 -5.78 -2.74 2.04
N ASP A 224 -7.12 -2.82 2.00
CA ASP A 224 -7.88 -4.06 2.18
C ASP A 224 -8.82 -4.41 1.00
N LEU A 225 -8.73 -3.68 -0.11
CA LEU A 225 -9.55 -3.94 -1.30
C LEU A 225 -9.13 -5.20 -2.06
N SER A 226 -10.14 -5.85 -2.64
CA SER A 226 -9.93 -7.05 -3.44
C SER A 226 -9.03 -6.78 -4.64
N LEU A 227 -8.18 -7.75 -5.00
CA LEU A 227 -7.52 -7.76 -6.32
C LEU A 227 -8.50 -7.91 -7.50
N GLU A 228 -9.77 -8.18 -7.23
CA GLU A 228 -10.87 -8.15 -8.19
C GLU A 228 -11.50 -6.77 -8.33
N TYR A 229 -11.03 -5.74 -7.61
CA TYR A 229 -11.60 -4.40 -7.68
C TYR A 229 -11.22 -3.67 -8.98
N PHE A 230 -11.78 -2.48 -9.19
CA PHE A 230 -11.46 -1.64 -10.35
C PHE A 230 -10.07 -0.99 -10.21
N GLY A 231 -9.28 -1.02 -11.28
CA GLY A 231 -7.98 -0.37 -11.36
C GLY A 231 -8.03 1.00 -12.03
N LYS A 232 -7.43 2.01 -11.41
CA LYS A 232 -7.24 3.35 -11.99
C LYS A 232 -5.89 3.93 -11.56
N PHE A 233 -4.84 3.56 -12.29
CA PHE A 233 -3.51 4.13 -12.08
C PHE A 233 -3.44 5.55 -12.65
N VAL A 234 -2.65 6.40 -12.00
CA VAL A 234 -2.30 7.73 -12.49
C VAL A 234 -0.78 7.89 -12.44
N SER A 235 -0.24 8.61 -13.40
CA SER A 235 1.17 8.93 -13.45
C SER A 235 1.36 10.40 -13.11
N ILE A 236 2.36 10.69 -12.28
CA ILE A 236 2.78 12.05 -11.99
C ILE A 236 3.93 12.42 -12.93
N SER A 237 3.90 13.64 -13.46
CA SER A 237 4.92 14.20 -14.36
C SER A 237 5.88 15.12 -13.63
#